data_AF-A0A9E0XFK3-F1
#
_entry.id   AF-A0A9E0XFK3-F1
#
_cell.length_a   1.000
_cell.length_b   1.000
_cell.length_c   1.000
_cell.angle_alpha   90.00
_cell.angle_beta   90.00
_cell.angle_gamma   90.00
#
_symmetry.space_group_name_H-M   'P 1'
#
loop_
_entity.id
_entity.type
_entity.pdbx_description
1 polymer ?
#
loop_
_entity_poly.entity_id
_entity_poly.type
_entity_poly.pdbx_seq_one_letter_code
_entity_poly.pdbx_strand_id
1 'polypeptide(L)'
;MHIIRNLGHVVGGTLLIAATTIGVGMLGLPVATGPGGFVPATFVYILTWFFMLCTGLLLLEVCTWMPAEANLITMTHRLLGPVGKAVCWVVYLFLFITAMIAHVSGGGSTLVDVLNLSFGVAMPQSVAMVVYVLIFSPIVYLGTRMVDRFNLIMMTGVLATYVLFIIFSAGKVDFDLLKYADWSKAWPALPVLFTAFTYQLIIPTLMTYMNRDVKKVRLSIILGSSIPLVIYLIWELLILGIIPVDGLIQAKANGETAVMPLKELLQNPWVFKIGSYFAFFVLTTSYIALALAFLDFLADGLKVKKEGMKKVALCLGIFVPPTVIALSYPGIFITALEYAGGISCALLFGLLPPVMAWVGRYLKKYEHQPRQLPGGKLSLCVLMLFVFVELILQVMNQINKY
;
A
#
# COMPACT_ATOMS: atom_id res chain seq x y z
N MET A 1 -22.80 25.16 13.40
CA MET A 1 -21.46 24.70 13.86
C MET A 1 -21.34 23.17 13.96
N HIS A 2 -22.32 22.45 14.53
CA HIS A 2 -22.25 20.98 14.69
C HIS A 2 -22.26 20.19 13.35
N ILE A 3 -22.98 20.67 12.34
CA ILE A 3 -23.00 20.06 10.98
C ILE A 3 -21.65 20.25 10.27
N ILE A 4 -21.05 21.44 10.37
CA ILE A 4 -19.72 21.75 9.80
C ILE A 4 -18.63 20.89 10.46
N ARG A 5 -18.68 20.71 11.79
CA ARG A 5 -17.76 19.80 12.52
C ARG A 5 -17.97 18.34 12.11
N ASN A 6 -19.24 17.90 11.97
CA ASN A 6 -19.57 16.53 11.56
C ASN A 6 -19.10 16.20 10.13
N LEU A 7 -19.28 17.11 9.17
CA LEU A 7 -18.77 16.95 7.80
C LEU A 7 -17.23 16.97 7.78
N GLY A 8 -16.62 17.86 8.58
CA GLY A 8 -15.16 17.97 8.70
C GLY A 8 -14.49 16.66 9.11
N HIS A 9 -15.06 15.92 10.07
CA HIS A 9 -14.52 14.62 10.47
C HIS A 9 -14.68 13.56 9.37
N VAL A 10 -15.80 13.51 8.66
CA VAL A 10 -16.01 12.52 7.58
C VAL A 10 -15.06 12.78 6.41
N VAL A 11 -14.92 14.03 6.01
CA VAL A 11 -13.96 14.43 4.95
C VAL A 11 -12.53 14.13 5.40
N GLY A 12 -12.17 14.50 6.64
CA GLY A 12 -10.85 14.20 7.20
C GLY A 12 -10.56 12.70 7.22
N GLY A 13 -11.48 11.87 7.71
CA GLY A 13 -11.33 10.42 7.73
C GLY A 13 -11.26 9.79 6.34
N THR A 14 -12.05 10.30 5.39
CA THR A 14 -12.02 9.88 3.98
C THR A 14 -10.65 10.14 3.36
N LEU A 15 -10.11 11.34 3.55
CA LEU A 15 -8.79 11.72 3.04
C LEU A 15 -7.67 10.93 3.72
N LEU A 16 -7.78 10.62 5.01
CA LEU A 16 -6.80 9.77 5.71
C LEU A 16 -6.75 8.36 5.11
N ILE A 17 -7.90 7.76 4.77
CA ILE A 17 -7.95 6.44 4.11
C ILE A 17 -7.35 6.53 2.71
N ALA A 18 -7.77 7.51 1.92
CA ALA A 18 -7.26 7.68 0.57
C ALA A 18 -5.73 7.86 0.58
N ALA A 19 -5.20 8.71 1.45
CA ALA A 19 -3.76 8.96 1.59
C ALA A 19 -2.97 7.76 2.13
N THR A 20 -3.58 6.90 2.95
CA THR A 20 -2.93 5.66 3.43
C THR A 20 -2.86 4.61 2.32
N THR A 21 -3.89 4.59 1.46
CA THR A 21 -4.00 3.62 0.37
C THR A 21 -3.05 3.98 -0.77
N ILE A 22 -3.04 5.26 -1.19
CA ILE A 22 -2.20 5.77 -2.28
C ILE A 22 -0.74 5.78 -1.83
N GLY A 23 0.07 4.92 -2.42
CA GLY A 23 1.48 4.81 -2.12
C GLY A 23 2.23 3.98 -3.14
N VAL A 24 3.32 3.33 -2.71
CA VAL A 24 4.22 2.55 -3.57
C VAL A 24 3.51 1.51 -4.45
N GLY A 25 2.42 0.90 -3.97
CA GLY A 25 1.68 -0.12 -4.70
C GLY A 25 1.24 0.37 -6.08
N MET A 26 0.74 1.60 -6.16
CA MET A 26 0.25 2.23 -7.40
C MET A 26 1.26 2.19 -8.55
N LEU A 27 2.55 2.38 -8.25
CA LEU A 27 3.60 2.39 -9.26
C LEU A 27 3.95 0.99 -9.79
N GLY A 28 3.67 -0.04 -8.99
CA GLY A 28 3.83 -1.44 -9.37
C GLY A 28 2.60 -2.04 -10.05
N LEU A 29 1.42 -1.42 -9.92
CA LEU A 29 0.18 -2.02 -10.41
C LEU A 29 0.20 -2.26 -11.93
N PRO A 30 0.44 -1.26 -12.81
CA PRO A 30 0.41 -1.50 -14.26
C PRO A 30 1.44 -2.53 -14.73
N VAL A 31 2.56 -2.64 -14.02
CA VAL A 31 3.59 -3.66 -14.30
C VAL A 31 3.10 -5.05 -13.89
N ALA A 32 2.34 -5.15 -12.79
CA ALA A 32 1.78 -6.41 -12.32
C ALA A 32 0.59 -6.88 -13.16
N THR A 33 -0.28 -5.96 -13.60
CA THR A 33 -1.53 -6.22 -14.33
C THR A 33 -1.41 -6.12 -15.84
N GLY A 34 -0.39 -5.43 -16.36
CA GLY A 34 -0.09 -5.29 -17.79
C GLY A 34 -0.13 -6.60 -18.59
N PRO A 35 0.45 -7.72 -18.08
CA PRO A 35 0.36 -9.02 -18.75
C PRO A 35 -1.08 -9.54 -18.94
N GLY A 36 -2.04 -9.09 -18.13
CA GLY A 36 -3.46 -9.44 -18.27
C GLY A 36 -4.26 -8.46 -19.14
N GLY A 37 -3.76 -7.26 -19.39
CA GLY A 37 -4.45 -6.22 -20.14
C GLY A 37 -5.52 -5.47 -19.35
N PHE A 38 -6.08 -4.41 -19.95
CA PHE A 38 -6.86 -3.41 -19.22
C PHE A 38 -8.19 -3.93 -18.68
N VAL A 39 -8.95 -4.68 -19.48
CA VAL A 39 -10.26 -5.20 -19.08
C VAL A 39 -10.15 -6.24 -17.95
N PRO A 40 -9.29 -7.28 -18.06
CA PRO A 40 -9.07 -8.21 -16.95
C PRO A 40 -8.49 -7.51 -15.71
N ALA A 41 -7.54 -6.58 -15.88
CA ALA A 41 -7.00 -5.79 -14.78
C ALA A 41 -8.13 -5.07 -14.02
N THR A 42 -8.94 -4.28 -14.72
CA THR A 42 -10.07 -3.52 -14.14
C THR A 42 -11.00 -4.42 -13.31
N PHE A 43 -11.30 -5.62 -13.80
CA PHE A 43 -12.10 -6.59 -13.04
C PHE A 43 -11.41 -7.00 -11.73
N VAL A 44 -10.14 -7.40 -11.77
CA VAL A 44 -9.38 -7.83 -10.58
C VAL A 44 -9.19 -6.66 -9.60
N TYR A 45 -9.03 -5.43 -10.10
CA TYR A 45 -9.02 -4.21 -9.29
C TYR A 45 -10.32 -4.03 -8.49
N ILE A 46 -11.47 -4.09 -9.17
CA ILE A 46 -12.79 -3.93 -8.52
C ILE A 46 -13.04 -5.06 -7.53
N LEU A 47 -12.69 -6.31 -7.90
CA LEU A 47 -12.82 -7.47 -7.03
C LEU A 47 -11.98 -7.31 -5.76
N THR A 48 -10.71 -6.91 -5.90
CA THR A 48 -9.79 -6.73 -4.77
C THR A 48 -10.21 -5.55 -3.90
N TRP A 49 -10.61 -4.43 -4.50
CA TRP A 49 -11.16 -3.29 -3.77
C TRP A 49 -12.40 -3.69 -2.96
N PHE A 50 -13.34 -4.42 -3.57
CA PHE A 50 -14.55 -4.87 -2.90
C PHE A 50 -14.23 -5.83 -1.75
N PHE A 51 -13.30 -6.76 -1.97
CA PHE A 51 -12.79 -7.64 -0.91
C PHE A 51 -12.20 -6.83 0.26
N MET A 52 -11.30 -5.88 -0.03
CA MET A 52 -10.66 -5.04 0.98
C MET A 52 -11.65 -4.11 1.68
N LEU A 53 -12.70 -3.65 0.99
CA LEU A 53 -13.83 -2.94 1.58
C LEU A 53 -14.57 -3.82 2.59
N CYS A 54 -14.89 -5.06 2.22
CA CYS A 54 -15.55 -6.01 3.12
C CYS A 54 -14.71 -6.29 4.37
N THR A 55 -13.41 -6.54 4.22
CA THR A 55 -12.54 -6.81 5.38
C THR A 55 -12.33 -5.56 6.24
N GLY A 56 -12.27 -4.36 5.65
CA GLY A 56 -12.27 -3.10 6.37
C GLY A 56 -13.52 -2.89 7.22
N LEU A 57 -14.71 -3.20 6.68
CA LEU A 57 -15.96 -3.16 7.44
C LEU A 57 -16.00 -4.18 8.57
N LEU A 58 -15.44 -5.38 8.37
CA LEU A 58 -15.31 -6.37 9.45
C LEU A 58 -14.35 -5.89 10.53
N LEU A 59 -13.25 -5.24 10.17
CA LEU A 59 -12.32 -4.68 11.15
C LEU A 59 -12.95 -3.53 11.93
N LEU A 60 -13.76 -2.68 11.28
CA LEU A 60 -14.58 -1.67 11.96
C LEU A 60 -15.50 -2.31 13.00
N GLU A 61 -16.17 -3.41 12.65
CA GLU A 61 -17.01 -4.16 13.59
C GLU A 61 -16.19 -4.66 14.79
N VAL A 62 -15.02 -5.26 14.55
CA VAL A 62 -14.11 -5.72 15.60
C VAL A 62 -13.70 -4.55 16.51
N CYS A 63 -13.40 -3.37 15.95
CA CYS A 63 -13.05 -2.18 16.73
C CYS A 63 -14.17 -1.76 17.70
N THR A 64 -15.44 -2.01 17.36
CA THR A 64 -16.57 -1.66 18.24
C THR A 64 -16.56 -2.47 19.55
N TRP A 65 -16.03 -3.68 19.54
CA TRP A 65 -15.91 -4.56 20.71
C TRP A 65 -14.69 -4.25 21.59
N MET A 66 -13.84 -3.34 21.14
CA MET A 66 -12.52 -3.09 21.70
C MET A 66 -12.46 -1.73 22.40
N PRO A 67 -11.58 -1.56 23.40
CA PRO A 67 -11.38 -0.26 24.04
C PRO A 67 -10.84 0.77 23.03
N ALA A 68 -10.96 2.05 23.36
CA ALA A 68 -10.61 3.15 22.45
C ALA A 68 -9.16 3.09 21.93
N GLU A 69 -8.23 2.58 22.73
CA GLU A 69 -6.80 2.54 22.41
C GLU A 69 -6.34 1.21 21.77
N ALA A 70 -7.27 0.34 21.38
CA ALA A 70 -6.92 -0.95 20.81
C ALA A 70 -6.38 -0.82 19.38
N ASN A 71 -5.16 -1.32 19.15
CA ASN A 71 -4.60 -1.55 17.81
C ASN A 71 -4.82 -2.99 17.34
N LEU A 72 -4.45 -3.32 16.09
CA LEU A 72 -4.67 -4.66 15.51
C LEU A 72 -4.09 -5.78 16.39
N ILE A 73 -2.87 -5.59 16.91
CA ILE A 73 -2.21 -6.55 17.80
C ILE A 73 -3.04 -6.81 19.07
N THR A 74 -3.61 -5.75 19.66
CA THR A 74 -4.47 -5.84 20.84
C THR A 74 -5.77 -6.56 20.53
N MET A 75 -6.38 -6.27 19.38
CA MET A 75 -7.61 -6.93 18.91
C MET A 75 -7.36 -8.42 18.69
N THR A 76 -6.27 -8.77 18.01
CA THR A 76 -5.86 -10.15 17.79
C THR A 76 -5.58 -10.86 19.10
N HIS A 77 -4.91 -10.21 20.05
CA HIS A 77 -4.65 -10.82 21.37
C HIS A 77 -5.93 -11.15 22.13
N ARG A 78 -6.90 -10.23 22.16
CA ARG A 78 -8.17 -10.42 22.88
C ARG A 78 -9.06 -11.50 22.26
N LEU A 79 -9.05 -11.64 20.94
CA LEU A 79 -9.90 -12.60 20.22
C LEU A 79 -9.22 -13.95 19.98
N LEU A 80 -7.94 -13.95 19.60
CA LEU A 80 -7.19 -15.14 19.17
C LEU A 80 -6.10 -15.57 20.17
N GLY A 81 -5.95 -14.87 21.30
CA GLY A 81 -5.02 -15.23 22.36
C GLY A 81 -3.55 -14.88 22.08
N PRO A 82 -2.61 -15.39 22.89
CA PRO A 82 -1.18 -15.05 22.79
C PRO A 82 -0.52 -15.55 21.51
N VAL A 83 -0.92 -16.72 21.00
CA VAL A 83 -0.38 -17.27 19.75
C VAL A 83 -0.79 -16.40 18.56
N GLY A 84 -2.08 -16.03 18.45
CA GLY A 84 -2.54 -15.12 17.41
C GLY A 84 -1.85 -13.76 17.46
N LYS A 85 -1.61 -13.23 18.68
CA LYS A 85 -0.82 -12.01 18.88
C LYS A 85 0.60 -12.15 18.33
N ALA A 86 1.29 -13.25 18.64
CA ALA A 86 2.66 -13.49 18.20
C ALA A 86 2.74 -13.58 16.66
N VAL A 87 1.83 -14.35 16.04
CA VAL A 87 1.74 -14.45 14.58
C VAL A 87 1.48 -13.08 13.95
N CYS A 88 0.50 -12.32 14.46
CA CYS A 88 0.21 -10.97 13.99
C CYS A 88 1.42 -10.04 14.08
N TRP A 89 2.18 -10.10 15.18
CA TRP A 89 3.39 -9.31 15.35
C TRP A 89 4.50 -9.68 14.34
N VAL A 90 4.76 -10.98 14.15
CA VAL A 90 5.77 -11.45 13.19
C VAL A 90 5.38 -11.06 11.76
N VAL A 91 4.12 -11.23 11.38
CA VAL A 91 3.65 -10.86 10.03
C VAL A 91 3.69 -9.34 9.82
N TYR A 92 3.41 -8.53 10.85
CA TYR A 92 3.63 -7.08 10.77
C TYR A 92 5.09 -6.71 10.56
N LEU A 93 6.00 -7.35 11.31
CA LEU A 93 7.44 -7.12 11.13
C LEU A 93 7.86 -7.47 9.70
N PHE A 94 7.38 -8.61 9.17
CA PHE A 94 7.63 -9.01 7.80
C PHE A 94 7.06 -8.00 6.79
N LEU A 95 5.81 -7.54 6.97
CA LEU A 95 5.20 -6.47 6.16
C LEU A 95 6.07 -5.21 6.12
N PHE A 96 6.50 -4.73 7.27
CA PHE A 96 7.30 -3.51 7.35
C PHE A 96 8.64 -3.69 6.63
N ILE A 97 9.31 -4.82 6.82
CA ILE A 97 10.58 -5.11 6.15
C ILE A 97 10.40 -5.18 4.63
N THR A 98 9.45 -5.96 4.12
CA THR A 98 9.23 -6.11 2.67
C THR A 98 8.76 -4.81 2.04
N ALA A 99 7.87 -4.07 2.69
CA ALA A 99 7.44 -2.76 2.21
C ALA A 99 8.63 -1.77 2.19
N MET A 100 9.47 -1.74 3.23
CA MET A 100 10.68 -0.89 3.23
C MET A 100 11.65 -1.27 2.11
N ILE A 101 11.84 -2.56 1.82
CA ILE A 101 12.65 -3.03 0.69
C ILE A 101 12.11 -2.47 -0.63
N ALA A 102 10.80 -2.57 -0.86
CA ALA A 102 10.17 -2.01 -2.06
C ALA A 102 10.40 -0.49 -2.17
N HIS A 103 10.24 0.25 -1.08
CA HIS A 103 10.45 1.70 -1.10
C HIS A 103 11.91 2.08 -1.31
N VAL A 104 12.88 1.35 -0.74
CA VAL A 104 14.31 1.62 -0.98
C VAL A 104 14.66 1.33 -2.44
N SER A 105 14.21 0.19 -2.99
CA SER A 105 14.48 -0.20 -4.37
C SER A 105 13.87 0.78 -5.38
N GLY A 106 12.57 1.10 -5.23
CA GLY A 106 11.85 2.02 -6.11
C GLY A 106 12.22 3.49 -5.88
N GLY A 107 12.47 3.88 -4.64
CA GLY A 107 12.97 5.21 -4.27
C GLY A 107 14.34 5.49 -4.87
N GLY A 108 15.23 4.49 -4.84
CA GLY A 108 16.52 4.55 -5.53
C GLY A 108 16.37 4.71 -7.05
N SER A 109 15.51 3.92 -7.71
CA SER A 109 15.32 4.05 -9.18
C SER A 109 14.77 5.42 -9.56
N THR A 110 13.73 5.89 -8.87
CA THR A 110 13.14 7.22 -9.14
C THR A 110 14.07 8.37 -8.81
N LEU A 111 14.95 8.21 -7.81
CA LEU A 111 15.99 9.20 -7.51
C LEU A 111 17.02 9.30 -8.65
N VAL A 112 17.42 8.17 -9.26
CA VAL A 112 18.28 8.18 -10.46
C VAL A 112 17.63 9.01 -11.57
N ASP A 113 16.34 8.78 -11.84
CA ASP A 113 15.62 9.49 -12.90
C ASP A 113 15.54 11.00 -12.61
N VAL A 114 15.15 11.38 -11.40
CA VAL A 114 15.04 12.79 -11.01
C VAL A 114 16.39 13.50 -11.08
N LEU A 115 17.48 12.86 -10.63
CA LEU A 115 18.83 13.45 -10.68
C LEU A 115 19.34 13.59 -12.10
N ASN A 116 19.11 12.59 -12.96
CA ASN A 116 19.49 12.64 -14.35
C ASN A 116 18.69 13.73 -15.10
N LEU A 117 17.37 13.78 -14.93
CA LEU A 117 16.51 14.77 -15.56
C LEU A 117 16.76 16.22 -15.11
N SER A 118 17.14 16.42 -13.85
CA SER A 118 17.32 17.76 -13.27
C SER A 118 18.75 18.28 -13.40
N PHE A 119 19.75 17.39 -13.31
CA PHE A 119 21.15 17.76 -13.17
C PHE A 119 22.09 17.02 -14.15
N GLY A 120 21.58 16.12 -14.98
CA GLY A 120 22.41 15.31 -15.90
C GLY A 120 23.31 14.31 -15.18
N VAL A 121 23.05 14.01 -13.91
CA VAL A 121 23.88 13.11 -13.09
C VAL A 121 23.43 11.67 -13.32
N ALA A 122 24.28 10.87 -13.97
CA ALA A 122 24.11 9.42 -14.05
C ALA A 122 24.66 8.77 -12.78
N MET A 123 23.83 8.04 -12.05
CA MET A 123 24.19 7.35 -10.82
C MET A 123 23.73 5.89 -10.87
N PRO A 124 24.58 4.92 -10.45
CA PRO A 124 24.13 3.54 -10.30
C PRO A 124 22.98 3.44 -9.30
N GLN A 125 21.98 2.60 -9.59
CA GLN A 125 20.80 2.45 -8.73
C GLN A 125 21.17 2.07 -7.29
N SER A 126 22.18 1.22 -7.10
CA SER A 126 22.68 0.83 -5.77
C SER A 126 23.15 2.02 -4.95
N VAL A 127 23.88 2.95 -5.55
CA VAL A 127 24.32 4.19 -4.90
C VAL A 127 23.11 5.08 -4.60
N ALA A 128 22.18 5.20 -5.55
CA ALA A 128 20.97 5.99 -5.36
C ALA A 128 20.08 5.45 -4.24
N MET A 129 19.98 4.13 -4.04
CA MET A 129 19.28 3.53 -2.90
C MET A 129 19.87 3.98 -1.56
N VAL A 130 21.20 3.95 -1.43
CA VAL A 130 21.89 4.41 -0.20
C VAL A 130 21.68 5.90 0.01
N VAL A 131 21.85 6.71 -1.04
CA VAL A 131 21.62 8.16 -0.99
C VAL A 131 20.18 8.48 -0.59
N TYR A 132 19.20 7.76 -1.17
CA TYR A 132 17.79 7.91 -0.84
C TYR A 132 17.53 7.70 0.66
N VAL A 133 18.06 6.61 1.23
CA VAL A 133 17.93 6.31 2.66
C VAL A 133 18.63 7.36 3.52
N LEU A 134 19.84 7.80 3.15
CA LEU A 134 20.59 8.81 3.90
C LEU A 134 19.92 10.19 3.90
N ILE A 135 19.23 10.56 2.82
CA ILE A 135 18.51 11.85 2.73
C ILE A 135 17.23 11.83 3.58
N PHE A 136 16.46 10.74 3.54
CA PHE A 136 15.12 10.71 4.13
C PHE A 136 15.06 10.11 5.55
N SER A 137 15.99 9.25 5.94
CA SER A 137 16.03 8.69 7.31
C SER A 137 16.21 9.74 8.42
N PRO A 138 16.96 10.86 8.25
CA PRO A 138 17.06 11.89 9.28
C PRO A 138 15.71 12.55 9.58
N ILE A 139 14.83 12.69 8.59
CA ILE A 139 13.49 13.27 8.76
C ILE A 139 12.68 12.43 9.76
N VAL A 140 12.76 11.10 9.65
CA VAL A 140 12.12 10.16 10.58
C VAL A 140 12.76 10.23 11.96
N TYR A 141 14.10 10.35 12.02
CA TYR A 141 14.81 10.52 13.29
C TYR A 141 14.42 11.82 14.01
N LEU A 142 14.15 12.91 13.29
CA LEU A 142 13.67 14.17 13.88
C LEU A 142 12.23 14.07 14.42
N GLY A 143 11.50 13.01 14.06
CA GLY A 143 10.23 12.62 14.66
C GLY A 143 8.99 13.15 13.94
N THR A 144 7.82 12.82 14.50
CA THR A 144 6.50 12.99 13.85
C THR A 144 6.22 14.40 13.35
N ARG A 145 6.65 15.45 14.07
CA ARG A 145 6.42 16.84 13.64
C ARG A 145 7.17 17.19 12.35
N MET A 146 8.41 16.68 12.20
CA MET A 146 9.20 16.92 10.99
C MET A 146 8.65 16.10 9.83
N VAL A 147 8.29 14.84 10.10
CA VAL A 147 7.62 13.96 9.14
C VAL A 147 6.34 14.61 8.61
N ASP A 148 5.47 15.12 9.48
CA ASP A 148 4.19 15.74 9.10
C ASP A 148 4.39 16.96 8.18
N ARG A 149 5.30 17.88 8.55
CA ARG A 149 5.62 19.05 7.71
C ARG A 149 6.19 18.66 6.36
N PHE A 150 7.10 17.69 6.33
CA PHE A 150 7.71 17.23 5.08
C PHE A 150 6.69 16.51 4.19
N ASN A 151 5.85 15.66 4.78
CA ASN A 151 4.80 14.92 4.09
C ASN A 151 3.77 15.88 3.45
N LEU A 152 3.45 17.00 4.08
CA LEU A 152 2.56 18.03 3.51
C LEU A 152 3.11 18.59 2.18
N ILE A 153 4.41 18.87 2.12
CA ILE A 153 5.07 19.36 0.90
C ILE A 153 5.07 18.26 -0.17
N MET A 154 5.47 17.05 0.19
CA MET A 154 5.51 15.92 -0.74
C MET A 154 4.12 15.59 -1.31
N MET A 155 3.08 15.60 -0.47
CA MET A 155 1.71 15.32 -0.90
C MET A 155 1.17 16.36 -1.88
N THR A 156 1.58 17.63 -1.72
CA THR A 156 1.28 18.68 -2.71
C THR A 156 1.97 18.37 -4.03
N GLY A 157 3.21 17.89 -3.99
CA GLY A 157 3.94 17.36 -5.15
C GLY A 157 3.22 16.20 -5.82
N VAL A 158 2.76 15.20 -5.06
CA VAL A 158 1.97 14.06 -5.55
C VAL A 158 0.75 14.55 -6.32
N LEU A 159 -0.08 15.42 -5.71
CA LEU A 159 -1.31 15.88 -6.34
C LEU A 159 -1.04 16.69 -7.61
N ALA A 160 -0.10 17.63 -7.55
CA ALA A 160 0.24 18.48 -8.69
C ALA A 160 0.79 17.64 -9.86
N THR A 161 1.75 16.76 -9.59
CA THR A 161 2.35 15.91 -10.63
C THR A 161 1.37 14.88 -11.17
N TYR A 162 0.45 14.36 -10.36
CA TYR A 162 -0.58 13.44 -10.85
C TYR A 162 -1.56 14.12 -11.81
N VAL A 163 -2.04 15.33 -11.48
CA VAL A 163 -2.91 16.11 -12.37
C VAL A 163 -2.20 16.45 -13.66
N LEU A 164 -0.94 16.89 -13.59
CA LEU A 164 -0.12 17.13 -14.78
C LEU A 164 0.08 15.85 -15.59
N PHE A 165 0.32 14.72 -14.94
CA PHE A 165 0.49 13.45 -15.63
C PHE A 165 -0.76 13.10 -16.44
N ILE A 166 -1.96 13.26 -15.88
CA ILE A 166 -3.22 13.03 -16.60
C ILE A 166 -3.31 13.94 -17.82
N ILE A 167 -3.08 15.25 -17.66
CA ILE A 167 -3.22 16.23 -18.75
C ILE A 167 -2.27 15.92 -19.91
N PHE A 168 -1.01 15.60 -19.62
CA PHE A 168 0.01 15.37 -20.64
C PHE A 168 -0.05 13.96 -21.25
N SER A 169 -0.62 12.99 -20.53
CA SER A 169 -0.69 11.59 -20.96
C SER A 169 -2.00 11.25 -21.70
N ALA A 170 -3.10 11.96 -21.42
CA ALA A 170 -4.42 11.63 -21.99
C ALA A 170 -4.42 11.62 -23.54
N GLY A 171 -3.71 12.57 -24.18
CA GLY A 171 -3.60 12.63 -25.64
C GLY A 171 -2.61 11.63 -26.26
N LYS A 172 -1.96 10.79 -25.45
CA LYS A 172 -1.02 9.75 -25.88
C LYS A 172 -1.59 8.34 -25.77
N VAL A 173 -2.80 8.21 -25.25
CA VAL A 173 -3.49 6.93 -25.11
C VAL A 173 -3.90 6.41 -26.49
N ASP A 174 -3.38 5.24 -26.84
CA ASP A 174 -3.86 4.39 -27.91
C ASP A 174 -4.87 3.38 -27.35
N PHE A 175 -6.14 3.54 -27.76
CA PHE A 175 -7.23 2.68 -27.32
C PHE A 175 -7.14 1.26 -27.89
N ASP A 176 -6.35 1.02 -28.94
CA ASP A 176 -6.13 -0.34 -29.47
C ASP A 176 -5.30 -1.18 -28.50
N LEU A 177 -4.34 -0.58 -27.77
CA LEU A 177 -3.58 -1.27 -26.72
C LEU A 177 -4.48 -1.77 -25.58
N LEU A 178 -5.54 -1.02 -25.26
CA LEU A 178 -6.50 -1.38 -24.21
C LEU A 178 -7.41 -2.57 -24.57
N LYS A 179 -7.44 -3.00 -25.83
CA LYS A 179 -8.21 -4.16 -26.29
C LYS A 179 -7.52 -5.49 -25.96
N TYR A 180 -6.22 -5.48 -25.68
CA TYR A 180 -5.52 -6.68 -25.24
C TYR A 180 -6.14 -7.20 -23.93
N ALA A 181 -6.43 -8.50 -23.90
CA ALA A 181 -7.04 -9.15 -22.75
C ALA A 181 -6.56 -10.61 -22.64
N ASP A 182 -5.89 -10.92 -21.54
CA ASP A 182 -5.49 -12.28 -21.17
C ASP A 182 -5.90 -12.54 -19.70
N TRP A 183 -7.08 -13.12 -19.53
CA TRP A 183 -7.66 -13.40 -18.20
C TRP A 183 -6.81 -14.32 -17.34
N SER A 184 -6.00 -15.19 -17.95
CA SER A 184 -5.14 -16.11 -17.22
C SER A 184 -4.01 -15.38 -16.48
N LYS A 185 -3.58 -14.23 -17.01
CA LYS A 185 -2.47 -13.42 -16.49
C LYS A 185 -2.89 -12.28 -15.58
N ALA A 186 -4.21 -12.09 -15.36
CA ALA A 186 -4.72 -11.06 -14.46
C ALA A 186 -4.61 -11.45 -12.97
N TRP A 187 -4.79 -12.74 -12.65
CA TRP A 187 -4.78 -13.25 -11.27
C TRP A 187 -3.44 -13.12 -10.52
N PRO A 188 -2.27 -13.31 -11.17
CA PRO A 188 -0.97 -13.11 -10.52
C PRO A 188 -0.71 -11.68 -10.03
N ALA A 189 -1.55 -10.70 -10.36
CA ALA A 189 -1.44 -9.33 -9.85
C ALA A 189 -2.11 -9.12 -8.48
N LEU A 190 -2.90 -10.09 -7.99
CA LEU A 190 -3.59 -10.02 -6.68
C LEU A 190 -2.67 -9.60 -5.52
N PRO A 191 -1.46 -10.16 -5.35
CA PRO A 191 -0.55 -9.74 -4.29
C PRO A 191 -0.28 -8.23 -4.29
N VAL A 192 0.09 -7.67 -5.44
CA VAL A 192 0.39 -6.23 -5.57
C VAL A 192 -0.86 -5.38 -5.30
N LEU A 193 -2.04 -5.84 -5.76
CA LEU A 193 -3.32 -5.19 -5.48
C LEU A 193 -3.67 -5.19 -3.99
N PHE A 194 -3.40 -6.28 -3.27
CA PHE A 194 -3.59 -6.34 -1.82
C PHE A 194 -2.71 -5.30 -1.10
N THR A 195 -1.46 -5.13 -1.53
CA THR A 195 -0.60 -4.04 -1.01
C THR A 195 -1.22 -2.68 -1.31
N ALA A 196 -1.62 -2.45 -2.56
CA ALA A 196 -2.08 -1.14 -3.02
C ALA A 196 -3.42 -0.71 -2.39
N PHE A 197 -4.28 -1.65 -2.02
CA PHE A 197 -5.59 -1.38 -1.39
C PHE A 197 -5.58 -1.49 0.15
N THR A 198 -4.40 -1.50 0.77
CA THR A 198 -4.28 -1.58 2.22
C THR A 198 -4.55 -0.23 2.90
N TYR A 199 -5.53 -0.21 3.80
CA TYR A 199 -5.83 0.96 4.66
C TYR A 199 -6.32 0.57 6.06
N GLN A 200 -6.51 -0.73 6.32
CA GLN A 200 -7.16 -1.26 7.51
C GLN A 200 -6.45 -0.83 8.82
N LEU A 201 -5.15 -0.56 8.74
CA LEU A 201 -4.33 -0.11 9.87
C LEU A 201 -4.78 1.22 10.50
N ILE A 202 -5.45 2.11 9.75
CA ILE A 202 -5.92 3.39 10.31
C ILE A 202 -7.34 3.34 10.87
N ILE A 203 -8.06 2.23 10.69
CA ILE A 203 -9.45 2.10 11.18
C ILE A 203 -9.58 2.32 12.70
N PRO A 204 -8.69 1.76 13.56
CA PRO A 204 -8.75 2.06 14.99
C PRO A 204 -8.51 3.54 15.30
N THR A 205 -7.57 4.17 14.60
CA THR A 205 -7.30 5.61 14.74
C THR A 205 -8.51 6.44 14.33
N LEU A 206 -9.21 6.06 13.25
CA LEU A 206 -10.43 6.73 12.82
C LEU A 206 -11.57 6.58 13.83
N MET A 207 -11.68 5.41 14.48
CA MET A 207 -12.62 5.22 15.58
C MET A 207 -12.36 6.22 16.70
N THR A 208 -11.11 6.47 17.07
CA THR A 208 -10.78 7.50 18.06
C THR A 208 -11.03 8.92 17.53
N TYR A 209 -10.58 9.23 16.31
CA TYR A 209 -10.73 10.54 15.66
C TYR A 209 -12.20 10.97 15.50
N MET A 210 -13.11 10.02 15.29
CA MET A 210 -14.54 10.27 15.08
C MET A 210 -15.37 10.04 16.33
N ASN A 211 -14.76 9.98 17.52
CA ASN A 211 -15.44 9.71 18.80
C ASN A 211 -16.30 8.43 18.76
N ARG A 212 -15.80 7.39 18.08
CA ARG A 212 -16.38 6.06 17.89
C ARG A 212 -17.76 6.06 17.21
N ASP A 213 -18.06 7.09 16.42
CA ASP A 213 -19.25 7.15 15.57
C ASP A 213 -19.10 6.19 14.38
N VAL A 214 -19.64 4.98 14.54
CA VAL A 214 -19.53 3.88 13.58
C VAL A 214 -20.08 4.24 12.20
N LYS A 215 -21.15 5.06 12.14
CA LYS A 215 -21.74 5.48 10.85
C LYS A 215 -20.78 6.38 10.07
N LYS A 216 -20.13 7.32 10.75
CA LYS A 216 -19.13 8.19 10.14
C LYS A 216 -17.90 7.41 9.68
N VAL A 217 -17.38 6.50 10.51
CA VAL A 217 -16.21 5.69 10.15
C VAL A 217 -16.53 4.79 8.97
N ARG A 218 -17.71 4.14 8.96
CA ARG A 218 -18.19 3.35 7.82
C ARG A 218 -18.25 4.17 6.54
N LEU A 219 -18.81 5.38 6.59
CA LEU A 219 -18.91 6.25 5.43
C LEU A 219 -17.52 6.68 4.93
N SER A 220 -16.61 7.03 5.84
CA SER A 220 -15.22 7.33 5.50
C SER A 220 -14.50 6.14 4.88
N ILE A 221 -14.73 4.91 5.35
CA ILE A 221 -14.18 3.68 4.74
C ILE A 221 -14.64 3.52 3.30
N ILE A 222 -15.95 3.64 3.05
CA ILE A 222 -16.51 3.48 1.70
C ILE A 222 -15.97 4.58 0.78
N LEU A 223 -16.12 5.86 1.14
CA LEU A 223 -15.68 6.96 0.29
C LEU A 223 -14.15 6.99 0.13
N GLY A 224 -13.43 6.76 1.23
CA GLY A 224 -11.98 6.89 1.28
C GLY A 224 -11.26 5.77 0.54
N SER A 225 -11.82 4.56 0.49
CA SER A 225 -11.27 3.46 -0.32
C SER A 225 -11.67 3.53 -1.80
N SER A 226 -12.81 4.13 -2.13
CA SER A 226 -13.23 4.36 -3.52
C SER A 226 -12.38 5.39 -4.25
N ILE A 227 -11.85 6.40 -3.56
CA ILE A 227 -10.97 7.43 -4.16
C ILE A 227 -9.70 6.79 -4.78
N PRO A 228 -8.91 5.99 -4.04
CA PRO A 228 -7.79 5.22 -4.60
C PRO A 228 -8.18 4.32 -5.77
N LEU A 229 -9.33 3.64 -5.71
CA LEU A 229 -9.79 2.82 -6.83
C LEU A 229 -9.90 3.64 -8.12
N VAL A 230 -10.56 4.80 -8.08
CA VAL A 230 -10.70 5.68 -9.24
C VAL A 230 -9.34 6.19 -9.71
N ILE A 231 -8.49 6.63 -8.79
CA ILE A 231 -7.13 7.09 -9.10
C ILE A 231 -6.33 5.98 -9.77
N TYR A 232 -6.36 4.76 -9.25
CA TYR A 232 -5.61 3.67 -9.84
C TYR A 232 -6.16 3.24 -11.20
N LEU A 233 -7.48 3.25 -11.41
CA LEU A 233 -8.06 2.94 -12.73
C LEU A 233 -7.68 3.99 -13.78
N ILE A 234 -7.60 5.27 -13.41
CA ILE A 234 -7.09 6.32 -14.31
C ILE A 234 -5.62 6.09 -14.63
N TRP A 235 -4.81 5.81 -13.61
CA TRP A 235 -3.39 5.50 -13.79
C TRP A 235 -3.16 4.27 -14.67
N GLU A 236 -3.92 3.20 -14.43
CA GLU A 236 -3.91 1.95 -15.22
C GLU A 236 -4.25 2.22 -16.68
N LEU A 237 -5.34 2.96 -16.94
CA LEU A 237 -5.77 3.32 -18.30
C LEU A 237 -4.69 4.10 -19.03
N LEU A 238 -4.08 5.09 -18.37
CA LEU A 238 -3.03 5.89 -18.98
C LEU A 238 -1.79 5.05 -19.30
N ILE A 239 -1.33 4.22 -18.36
CA ILE A 239 -0.12 3.42 -18.57
C ILE A 239 -0.33 2.33 -19.62
N LEU A 240 -1.38 1.50 -19.50
CA LEU A 240 -1.66 0.43 -20.47
C LEU A 240 -2.10 0.98 -21.83
N GLY A 241 -2.63 2.21 -21.86
CA GLY A 241 -2.97 2.91 -23.09
C GLY A 241 -1.77 3.55 -23.79
N ILE A 242 -0.62 3.67 -23.13
CA ILE A 242 0.59 4.28 -23.71
C ILE A 242 1.67 3.23 -23.98
N ILE A 243 1.78 2.24 -23.09
CA ILE A 243 2.88 1.27 -23.08
C ILE A 243 2.36 -0.06 -23.63
N PRO A 244 2.92 -0.59 -24.73
CA PRO A 244 2.61 -1.93 -25.21
C PRO A 244 2.90 -2.99 -24.14
N VAL A 245 2.14 -4.08 -24.19
CA VAL A 245 2.20 -5.18 -23.19
C VAL A 245 3.62 -5.71 -23.00
N ASP A 246 4.40 -5.85 -24.08
CA ASP A 246 5.77 -6.35 -24.01
C ASP A 246 6.68 -5.45 -23.15
N GLY A 247 6.49 -4.13 -23.22
CA GLY A 247 7.23 -3.17 -22.39
C GLY A 247 6.90 -3.32 -20.90
N LEU A 248 5.64 -3.63 -20.56
CA LEU A 248 5.22 -3.88 -19.17
C LEU A 248 5.72 -5.24 -18.65
N ILE A 249 5.76 -6.26 -19.51
CA ILE A 249 6.35 -7.57 -19.18
C ILE A 249 7.85 -7.42 -18.91
N GLN A 250 8.56 -6.66 -19.75
CA GLN A 250 9.99 -6.39 -19.56
C GLN A 250 10.25 -5.59 -18.28
N ALA A 251 9.45 -4.56 -17.99
CA ALA A 251 9.52 -3.82 -16.74
C ALA A 251 9.35 -4.73 -15.52
N LYS A 252 8.40 -5.69 -15.60
CA LYS A 252 8.18 -6.67 -14.53
C LYS A 252 9.39 -7.58 -14.34
N ALA A 253 9.99 -8.05 -15.43
CA ALA A 253 11.17 -8.90 -15.39
C ALA A 253 12.39 -8.18 -14.79
N ASN A 254 12.54 -6.88 -15.07
CA ASN A 254 13.60 -6.04 -14.52
C ASN A 254 13.31 -5.52 -13.09
N GLY A 255 12.09 -5.72 -12.59
CA GLY A 255 11.67 -5.18 -11.30
C GLY A 255 11.56 -3.66 -11.28
N GLU A 256 11.17 -3.07 -12.40
CA GLU A 256 11.01 -1.64 -12.57
C GLU A 256 9.60 -1.16 -12.17
N THR A 257 9.45 0.15 -12.04
CA THR A 257 8.15 0.79 -11.89
C THR A 257 7.49 1.00 -13.25
N ALA A 258 6.17 1.26 -13.25
CA ALA A 258 5.42 1.59 -14.47
C ALA A 258 5.92 2.84 -15.23
N VAL A 259 6.80 3.64 -14.63
CA VAL A 259 7.32 4.87 -15.25
C VAL A 259 8.53 4.61 -16.14
N MET A 260 9.33 3.58 -15.86
CA MET A 260 10.56 3.32 -16.62
C MET A 260 10.29 3.07 -18.12
N PRO A 261 9.30 2.27 -18.52
CA PRO A 261 9.05 2.02 -19.94
C PRO A 261 8.58 3.27 -20.72
N LEU A 262 8.03 4.28 -20.02
CA LEU A 262 7.67 5.56 -20.65
C LEU A 262 8.90 6.27 -21.22
N LYS A 263 10.09 6.04 -20.65
CA LYS A 263 11.36 6.61 -21.12
C LYS A 263 11.75 6.11 -22.50
N GLU A 264 11.56 4.82 -22.72
CA GLU A 264 12.02 4.12 -23.93
C GLU A 264 11.06 4.32 -25.11
N LEU A 265 9.75 4.40 -24.81
CA LEU A 265 8.69 4.45 -25.81
C LEU A 265 8.33 5.87 -26.25
N LEU A 266 8.51 6.87 -25.40
CA LEU A 266 8.08 8.24 -25.70
C LEU A 266 9.26 9.11 -26.14
N GLN A 267 9.26 9.52 -27.41
CA GLN A 267 10.10 10.62 -27.90
C GLN A 267 9.73 11.98 -27.27
N ASN A 268 8.63 12.06 -26.50
CA ASN A 268 8.22 13.27 -25.78
C ASN A 268 8.74 13.22 -24.32
N PRO A 269 9.69 14.11 -23.96
CA PRO A 269 10.34 14.07 -22.64
C PRO A 269 9.39 14.41 -21.48
N TRP A 270 8.24 15.04 -21.74
CA TRP A 270 7.38 15.58 -20.68
C TRP A 270 6.61 14.51 -19.92
N VAL A 271 6.08 13.49 -20.59
CA VAL A 271 5.31 12.42 -19.92
C VAL A 271 6.22 11.63 -18.99
N PHE A 272 7.39 11.21 -19.49
CA PHE A 272 8.39 10.53 -18.66
C PHE A 272 8.88 11.42 -17.51
N LYS A 273 9.18 12.70 -17.78
CA LYS A 273 9.64 13.64 -16.74
C LYS A 273 8.61 13.84 -15.64
N ILE A 274 7.36 14.12 -15.99
CA ILE A 274 6.26 14.30 -15.02
C ILE A 274 6.00 13.01 -14.26
N GLY A 275 5.98 11.86 -14.96
CA GLY A 275 5.83 10.54 -14.34
C GLY A 275 6.95 10.23 -13.34
N SER A 276 8.19 10.61 -13.64
CA SER A 276 9.35 10.39 -12.76
C SER A 276 9.25 11.22 -11.47
N TYR A 277 8.87 12.50 -11.57
CA TYR A 277 8.62 13.31 -10.38
C TYR A 277 7.42 12.80 -9.58
N PHE A 278 6.35 12.38 -10.26
CA PHE A 278 5.18 11.78 -9.61
C PHE A 278 5.58 10.53 -8.80
N ALA A 279 6.29 9.60 -9.43
CA ALA A 279 6.76 8.39 -8.79
C ALA A 279 7.67 8.69 -7.60
N PHE A 280 8.60 9.64 -7.75
CA PHE A 280 9.46 10.09 -6.66
C PHE A 280 8.69 10.67 -5.47
N PHE A 281 7.71 11.56 -5.72
CA PHE A 281 6.88 12.13 -4.65
C PHE A 281 6.05 11.05 -3.94
N VAL A 282 5.42 10.14 -4.70
CA VAL A 282 4.60 9.04 -4.14
C VAL A 282 5.44 8.09 -3.30
N LEU A 283 6.60 7.66 -3.80
CA LEU A 283 7.50 6.78 -3.05
C LEU A 283 8.02 7.46 -1.79
N THR A 284 8.43 8.72 -1.88
CA THR A 284 9.01 9.44 -0.73
C THR A 284 7.99 9.74 0.34
N THR A 285 6.78 10.16 -0.04
CA THR A 285 5.71 10.43 0.93
C THR A 285 5.31 9.16 1.68
N SER A 286 5.15 8.03 0.96
CA SER A 286 4.78 6.75 1.56
C SER A 286 5.93 6.12 2.36
N TYR A 287 7.18 6.26 1.92
CA TYR A 287 8.37 5.76 2.63
C TYR A 287 8.51 6.37 4.02
N ILE A 288 8.39 7.69 4.14
CA ILE A 288 8.58 8.38 5.42
C ILE A 288 7.44 8.04 6.40
N ALA A 289 6.20 7.95 5.91
CA ALA A 289 5.06 7.51 6.71
C ALA A 289 5.23 6.06 7.19
N LEU A 290 5.66 5.16 6.30
CA LEU A 290 5.93 3.76 6.61
C LEU A 290 7.07 3.61 7.61
N ALA A 291 8.18 4.32 7.42
CA ALA A 291 9.34 4.27 8.29
C ALA A 291 9.02 4.79 9.71
N LEU A 292 8.20 5.83 9.83
CA LEU A 292 7.72 6.30 11.14
C LEU A 292 6.84 5.24 11.82
N ALA A 293 5.89 4.65 11.08
CA ALA A 293 5.04 3.58 11.60
C ALA A 293 5.85 2.35 12.02
N PHE A 294 6.89 1.99 11.26
CA PHE A 294 7.78 0.89 11.58
C PHE A 294 8.62 1.19 12.82
N LEU A 295 9.14 2.42 12.94
CA LEU A 295 9.88 2.86 14.13
C LEU A 295 9.02 2.72 15.39
N ASP A 296 7.78 3.18 15.34
CA ASP A 296 6.83 3.11 16.45
C ASP A 296 6.47 1.65 16.77
N PHE A 297 6.16 0.85 15.75
CA PHE A 297 5.88 -0.58 15.91
C PHE A 297 7.06 -1.34 16.58
N LEU A 298 8.29 -1.09 16.12
CA LEU A 298 9.47 -1.78 16.64
C LEU A 298 9.79 -1.31 18.07
N ALA A 299 9.66 -0.02 18.36
CA ALA A 299 9.83 0.53 19.70
C ALA A 299 8.82 -0.07 20.69
N ASP A 300 7.54 -0.16 20.31
CA ASP A 300 6.48 -0.73 21.13
C ASP A 300 6.67 -2.25 21.33
N GLY A 301 7.04 -2.97 20.26
CA GLY A 301 7.29 -4.40 20.28
C GLY A 301 8.47 -4.79 21.19
N LEU A 302 9.57 -4.03 21.12
CA LEU A 302 10.77 -4.24 21.93
C LEU A 302 10.70 -3.56 23.31
N LYS A 303 9.66 -2.76 23.57
CA LYS A 303 9.50 -1.93 24.78
C LYS A 303 10.68 -0.97 25.00
N VAL A 304 11.18 -0.38 23.91
CA VAL A 304 12.34 0.52 23.91
C VAL A 304 11.87 1.97 23.75
N LYS A 305 12.28 2.85 24.65
CA LYS A 305 12.03 4.30 24.52
C LYS A 305 12.81 4.89 23.34
N LYS A 306 12.15 5.77 22.57
CA LYS A 306 12.71 6.45 21.39
C LYS A 306 13.60 7.64 21.78
N GLU A 307 14.67 7.40 22.56
CA GLU A 307 15.56 8.46 23.09
C GLU A 307 17.06 8.12 22.88
N GLY A 308 17.86 9.14 22.59
CA GLY A 308 19.32 9.05 22.46
C GLY A 308 19.80 7.90 21.56
N MET A 309 20.80 7.14 22.03
CA MET A 309 21.37 6.00 21.30
C MET A 309 20.36 4.86 21.06
N LYS A 310 19.33 4.72 21.89
CA LYS A 310 18.28 3.71 21.69
C LYS A 310 17.43 4.03 20.46
N LYS A 311 17.14 5.32 20.24
CA LYS A 311 16.47 5.78 19.01
C LYS A 311 17.32 5.53 17.78
N VAL A 312 18.63 5.82 17.87
CA VAL A 312 19.58 5.54 16.79
C VAL A 312 19.61 4.05 16.46
N ALA A 313 19.69 3.17 17.46
CA ALA A 313 19.67 1.73 17.26
C ALA A 313 18.35 1.24 16.60
N LEU A 314 17.21 1.78 17.01
CA LEU A 314 15.92 1.48 16.37
C LEU A 314 15.88 1.96 14.91
N CYS A 315 16.36 3.18 14.63
CA CYS A 315 16.47 3.71 13.27
C CYS A 315 17.38 2.82 12.40
N LEU A 316 18.55 2.42 12.91
CA LEU A 316 19.42 1.48 12.21
C LEU A 316 18.71 0.15 11.96
N GLY A 317 17.96 -0.36 12.93
CA GLY A 317 17.17 -1.59 12.80
C GLY A 317 16.08 -1.55 11.73
N ILE A 318 15.46 -0.40 11.49
CA ILE A 318 14.42 -0.27 10.46
C ILE A 318 14.96 0.10 9.08
N PHE A 319 16.13 0.75 8.99
CA PHE A 319 16.69 1.21 7.71
C PHE A 319 17.75 0.26 7.16
N VAL A 320 18.68 -0.23 7.99
CA VAL A 320 19.83 -1.02 7.51
C VAL A 320 19.41 -2.36 6.92
N PRO A 321 18.62 -3.23 7.61
CA PRO A 321 18.29 -4.54 7.06
C PRO A 321 17.53 -4.46 5.72
N PRO A 322 16.46 -3.64 5.57
CA PRO A 322 15.79 -3.49 4.29
C PRO A 322 16.71 -2.97 3.18
N THR A 323 17.62 -2.04 3.50
CA THR A 323 18.57 -1.48 2.52
C THR A 323 19.57 -2.53 2.07
N VAL A 324 20.14 -3.31 2.99
CA VAL A 324 21.09 -4.40 2.65
C VAL A 324 20.42 -5.44 1.75
N ILE A 325 19.18 -5.81 2.05
CA ILE A 325 18.42 -6.76 1.22
C ILE A 325 18.15 -6.16 -0.17
N ALA A 326 17.72 -4.89 -0.26
CA ALA A 326 17.49 -4.22 -1.53
C ALA A 326 18.76 -4.11 -2.39
N LEU A 327 19.92 -3.86 -1.76
CA LEU A 327 21.21 -3.82 -2.45
C LEU A 327 21.68 -5.20 -2.94
N SER A 328 21.32 -6.26 -2.21
CA SER A 328 21.70 -7.63 -2.56
C SER A 328 20.90 -8.19 -3.73
N TYR A 329 19.70 -7.65 -3.96
CA TYR A 329 18.79 -8.09 -5.03
C TYR A 329 18.30 -6.88 -5.84
N PRO A 330 19.07 -6.40 -6.83
CA PRO A 330 18.60 -5.38 -7.76
C PRO A 330 17.31 -5.82 -8.45
N GLY A 331 16.33 -4.91 -8.60
CA GLY A 331 15.02 -5.26 -9.18
C GLY A 331 14.07 -5.98 -8.21
N ILE A 332 14.35 -6.01 -6.90
CA ILE A 332 13.44 -6.65 -5.93
C ILE A 332 12.11 -5.88 -5.74
N PHE A 333 11.91 -4.72 -6.36
CA PHE A 333 10.74 -3.86 -6.16
C PHE A 333 9.40 -4.59 -6.25
N ILE A 334 9.10 -5.22 -7.40
CA ILE A 334 7.83 -5.92 -7.62
C ILE A 334 7.72 -7.14 -6.72
N THR A 335 8.80 -7.93 -6.58
CA THR A 335 8.83 -9.11 -5.71
C THR A 335 8.59 -8.75 -4.23
N ALA A 336 9.14 -7.63 -3.75
CA ALA A 336 8.92 -7.14 -2.41
C ALA A 336 7.48 -6.67 -2.19
N LEU A 337 6.85 -6.05 -3.19
CA LEU A 337 5.41 -5.75 -3.18
C LEU A 337 4.58 -7.03 -3.15
N GLU A 338 4.91 -8.02 -3.98
CA GLU A 338 4.24 -9.32 -3.99
C GLU A 338 4.29 -10.00 -2.62
N TYR A 339 5.43 -9.98 -1.91
CA TYR A 339 5.50 -10.52 -0.55
C TYR A 339 4.77 -9.67 0.49
N ALA A 340 4.87 -8.34 0.40
CA ALA A 340 4.14 -7.44 1.29
C ALA A 340 2.63 -7.69 1.19
N GLY A 341 2.10 -7.78 -0.02
CA GLY A 341 0.68 -7.94 -0.25
C GLY A 341 0.18 -9.38 -0.10
N GLY A 342 0.77 -10.30 -0.88
CA GLY A 342 0.27 -11.66 -1.00
C GLY A 342 0.62 -12.59 0.14
N ILE A 343 1.43 -12.14 1.10
CA ILE A 343 1.60 -12.84 2.38
C ILE A 343 1.09 -11.94 3.49
N SER A 344 1.70 -10.78 3.67
CA SER A 344 1.45 -10.00 4.88
C SER A 344 0.09 -9.32 4.89
N CYS A 345 -0.28 -8.58 3.84
CA CYS A 345 -1.60 -7.95 3.77
C CYS A 345 -2.71 -8.99 3.66
N ALA A 346 -2.49 -10.08 2.91
CA ALA A 346 -3.41 -11.21 2.81
C ALA A 346 -3.72 -11.80 4.20
N LEU A 347 -2.71 -12.06 5.03
CA LEU A 347 -2.92 -12.57 6.38
C LEU A 347 -3.48 -11.51 7.34
N LEU A 348 -2.87 -10.31 7.40
CA LEU A 348 -3.21 -9.28 8.39
C LEU A 348 -4.55 -8.58 8.11
N PHE A 349 -4.83 -8.29 6.85
CA PHE A 349 -5.95 -7.45 6.43
C PHE A 349 -6.97 -8.22 5.58
N GLY A 350 -6.58 -9.34 5.00
CA GLY A 350 -7.49 -10.29 4.36
C GLY A 350 -8.10 -11.28 5.35
N LEU A 351 -7.26 -12.09 6.03
CA LEU A 351 -7.69 -13.24 6.83
C LEU A 351 -8.07 -12.88 8.26
N LEU A 352 -7.28 -12.06 8.95
CA LEU A 352 -7.56 -11.73 10.36
C LEU A 352 -8.93 -11.08 10.57
N PRO A 353 -9.40 -10.11 9.77
CA PRO A 353 -10.71 -9.49 10.01
C PRO A 353 -11.89 -10.49 9.98
N PRO A 354 -12.07 -11.37 8.98
CA PRO A 354 -13.13 -12.36 9.00
C PRO A 354 -12.97 -13.41 10.11
N VAL A 355 -11.74 -13.84 10.44
CA VAL A 355 -11.50 -14.75 11.57
C VAL A 355 -11.88 -14.10 12.90
N MET A 356 -11.44 -12.87 13.15
CA MET A 356 -11.80 -12.11 14.35
C MET A 356 -13.30 -11.86 14.44
N ALA A 357 -13.95 -11.52 13.32
CA ALA A 357 -15.39 -11.36 13.26
C ALA A 357 -16.13 -12.68 13.55
N TRP A 358 -15.64 -13.81 13.04
CA TRP A 358 -16.20 -15.13 13.33
C TRP A 358 -16.14 -15.44 14.83
N VAL A 359 -14.97 -15.26 15.44
CA VAL A 359 -14.76 -15.49 16.87
C VAL A 359 -15.65 -14.57 17.70
N GLY A 360 -15.66 -13.27 17.39
CA GLY A 360 -16.47 -12.28 18.11
C GLY A 360 -17.97 -12.54 18.01
N ARG A 361 -18.48 -12.82 16.80
CA ARG A 361 -19.91 -13.07 16.54
C ARG A 361 -20.40 -14.40 17.12
N TYR A 362 -19.65 -15.49 16.94
CA TYR A 362 -20.17 -16.84 17.16
C TYR A 362 -19.60 -17.56 18.39
N LEU A 363 -18.34 -17.30 18.76
CA LEU A 363 -17.72 -17.94 19.92
C LEU A 363 -17.84 -17.09 21.19
N LYS A 364 -17.56 -15.79 21.09
CA LYS A 364 -17.64 -14.83 22.20
C LYS A 364 -19.01 -14.16 22.33
N LYS A 365 -19.85 -14.24 21.30
CA LYS A 365 -21.21 -13.68 21.24
C LYS A 365 -21.28 -12.19 21.62
N TYR A 366 -20.39 -11.39 21.04
CA TYR A 366 -20.43 -9.93 21.17
C TYR A 366 -21.58 -9.35 20.33
N GLU A 367 -22.81 -9.41 20.86
CA GLU A 367 -24.06 -9.09 20.12
C GLU A 367 -24.53 -7.63 20.28
N HIS A 368 -23.85 -6.81 21.07
CA HIS A 368 -24.37 -5.50 21.48
C HIS A 368 -24.22 -4.38 20.42
N GLN A 369 -23.60 -4.66 19.27
CA GLN A 369 -23.33 -3.67 18.22
C GLN A 369 -23.82 -4.20 16.85
N PRO A 370 -24.36 -3.33 15.99
CA PRO A 370 -24.86 -3.74 14.68
C PRO A 370 -23.71 -4.28 13.82
N ARG A 371 -23.99 -5.38 13.11
CA ARG A 371 -23.05 -5.97 12.14
C ARG A 371 -22.76 -4.97 11.03
N GLN A 372 -21.49 -4.80 10.69
CA GLN A 372 -21.07 -3.88 9.64
C GLN A 372 -21.08 -4.54 8.26
N LEU A 373 -20.79 -5.85 8.20
CA LEU A 373 -20.91 -6.64 6.98
C LEU A 373 -22.03 -7.70 7.11
N PRO A 374 -23.06 -7.68 6.24
CA PRO A 374 -24.12 -8.69 6.21
C PRO A 374 -23.63 -10.04 5.63
N GLY A 375 -24.53 -11.04 5.57
CA GLY A 375 -24.23 -12.37 4.98
C GLY A 375 -23.81 -13.47 5.99
N GLY A 376 -23.64 -13.13 7.26
CA GLY A 376 -23.44 -14.12 8.33
C GLY A 376 -22.20 -14.99 8.13
N LYS A 377 -22.35 -16.31 8.30
CA LYS A 377 -21.23 -17.27 8.14
C LYS A 377 -20.77 -17.38 6.69
N LEU A 378 -21.69 -17.30 5.73
CA LEU A 378 -21.38 -17.48 4.31
C LEU A 378 -20.40 -16.41 3.83
N SER A 379 -20.65 -15.14 4.12
CA SER A 379 -19.75 -14.05 3.71
C SER A 379 -18.37 -14.20 4.34
N LEU A 380 -18.28 -14.58 5.62
CA LEU A 380 -16.99 -14.83 6.27
C LEU A 380 -16.23 -16.00 5.63
N CYS A 381 -16.91 -17.12 5.32
CA CYS A 381 -16.28 -18.27 4.66
C CYS A 381 -15.78 -17.92 3.26
N VAL A 382 -16.56 -17.18 2.47
CA VAL A 382 -16.15 -16.74 1.12
C VAL A 382 -14.91 -15.85 1.19
N LEU A 383 -14.88 -14.89 2.12
CA LEU A 383 -13.70 -14.02 2.30
C LEU A 383 -12.46 -14.82 2.72
N MET A 384 -12.60 -15.75 3.68
CA MET A 384 -11.48 -16.60 4.09
C MET A 384 -10.99 -17.48 2.92
N LEU A 385 -11.91 -18.07 2.15
CA LEU A 385 -11.57 -18.88 0.98
C LEU A 385 -10.80 -18.06 -0.08
N PHE A 386 -11.24 -16.83 -0.35
CA PHE A 386 -10.55 -15.96 -1.30
C PHE A 386 -9.09 -15.70 -0.90
N VAL A 387 -8.82 -15.51 0.40
CA VAL A 387 -7.45 -15.36 0.90
C VAL A 387 -6.64 -16.65 0.75
N PHE A 388 -7.23 -17.82 1.02
CA PHE A 388 -6.53 -19.09 0.80
C PHE A 388 -6.19 -19.32 -0.67
N VAL A 389 -7.10 -18.97 -1.59
CA VAL A 389 -6.84 -19.03 -3.03
C VAL A 389 -5.70 -18.10 -3.40
N GLU A 390 -5.71 -16.86 -2.92
CA GLU A 390 -4.65 -15.88 -3.16
C GLU A 390 -3.28 -16.38 -2.65
N LEU A 391 -3.22 -16.92 -1.42
CA LEU A 391 -1.99 -17.49 -0.85
C LEU A 391 -1.47 -18.68 -1.67
N ILE A 392 -2.36 -19.55 -2.15
CA ILE A 392 -2.00 -20.68 -3.02
C ILE A 392 -1.44 -20.16 -4.34
N LEU A 393 -2.10 -19.19 -4.97
CA LEU A 393 -1.63 -18.57 -6.20
C LEU A 393 -0.26 -17.92 -5.99
N GLN A 394 -0.05 -17.25 -4.87
CA GLN A 394 1.23 -16.65 -4.53
C GLN A 394 2.33 -17.71 -4.39
N VAL A 395 2.07 -18.82 -3.70
CA VAL A 395 3.03 -19.92 -3.58
C VAL A 395 3.33 -20.54 -4.95
N MET A 396 2.31 -20.80 -5.77
CA MET A 396 2.49 -21.35 -7.12
C MET A 396 3.30 -20.42 -8.02
N ASN A 397 3.03 -19.11 -7.95
CA ASN A 397 3.76 -18.10 -8.73
C ASN A 397 5.24 -18.03 -8.32
N GLN A 398 5.55 -18.25 -7.04
CA GLN A 398 6.94 -18.33 -6.57
C GLN A 398 7.63 -19.62 -6.99
N ILE A 399 6.92 -20.76 -6.96
CA ILE A 399 7.47 -22.04 -7.42
C ILE A 399 7.83 -21.96 -8.91
N ASN A 400 6.95 -21.39 -9.75
CA ASN A 400 7.19 -21.30 -11.19
C ASN A 400 8.31 -20.31 -11.60
N LYS A 401 8.86 -19.53 -10.66
CA LYS A 401 10.03 -18.65 -10.89
C LYS A 401 11.37 -19.40 -10.78
N TYR A 402 11.37 -20.61 -10.22
CA TYR A 402 12.53 -21.50 -10.08
C TYR A 402 12.33 -22.78 -10.88
#